data_AF-A0A259B9A8-F1
#
_entry.id   AF-A0A259B9A8-F1
#
_cell.length_a   1.000
_cell.length_b   1.000
_cell.length_c   1.000
_cell.angle_alpha   90.00
_cell.angle_beta   90.00
_cell.angle_gamma   90.00
#
_symmetry.space_group_name_H-M   'P 1'
#
loop_
_entity.id
_entity.type
_entity.pdbx_description
1 polymer ?
#
loop_
_entity_poly.entity_id
_entity_poly.type
_entity_poly.pdbx_seq_one_letter_code
_entity_poly.pdbx_strand_id
1 'polypeptide(L)'
;MDTVSNYRSADARRAETVLTVIAMAAEQNPSSITTAAIAQRMNLSQGALFRHFPNKEAIFEAVINWVAERILSRVDTAISEASNPAAALQAVFMTHIHFVSEHPGVPRMLFGELQHARLTAPKRMAQSLIARYAHRLHHLIEAGKAGGEFSFTLDTEAAASLFIGSIQGLVMQSLLLDDPNYLVAQAPRAFGLILRAIKEAHSCND
;
A
#
# COMPACT_ATOMS: atom_id res chain seq x y z
N MET A 1 -13.64 -44.88 -3.32
CA MET A 1 -12.42 -44.07 -3.56
C MET A 1 -12.72 -42.69 -3.04
N ASP A 2 -11.98 -42.34 -1.99
CA ASP A 2 -12.36 -41.37 -0.97
C ASP A 2 -12.41 -39.93 -1.48
N THR A 3 -13.51 -39.26 -1.13
CA THR A 3 -13.67 -37.82 -1.22
C THR A 3 -12.74 -37.15 -0.23
N VAL A 4 -11.59 -36.67 -0.71
CA VAL A 4 -10.68 -35.80 0.07
C VAL A 4 -11.40 -34.48 0.30
N SER A 5 -12.08 -34.38 1.44
CA SER A 5 -12.65 -33.14 1.96
C SER A 5 -11.51 -32.17 2.23
N ASN A 6 -11.34 -31.20 1.33
CA ASN A 6 -10.27 -30.21 1.36
C ASN A 6 -10.55 -29.11 2.41
N TYR A 7 -10.52 -29.50 3.70
CA TYR A 7 -10.60 -28.59 4.83
C TYR A 7 -9.30 -27.76 4.92
N ARG A 8 -9.23 -26.68 4.16
CA ARG A 8 -8.29 -25.57 4.46
C ARG A 8 -8.70 -24.97 5.80
N SER A 9 -7.73 -24.59 6.64
CA SER A 9 -8.03 -23.87 7.89
C SER A 9 -8.84 -22.61 7.60
N ALA A 10 -9.64 -22.16 8.58
CA ALA A 10 -10.45 -20.95 8.43
C ALA A 10 -9.60 -19.73 8.01
N ASP A 11 -8.37 -19.64 8.53
CA ASP A 11 -7.42 -18.58 8.18
C ASP A 11 -6.90 -18.70 6.76
N ALA A 12 -6.54 -19.91 6.31
CA ALA A 12 -6.12 -20.14 4.94
C ALA A 12 -7.23 -19.77 3.95
N ARG A 13 -8.50 -20.05 4.30
CA ARG A 13 -9.64 -19.67 3.48
C ARG A 13 -9.82 -18.15 3.43
N ARG A 14 -9.71 -17.46 4.56
CA ARG A 14 -9.78 -15.99 4.61
C ARG A 14 -8.67 -15.34 3.79
N ALA A 15 -7.43 -15.83 3.90
CA ALA A 15 -6.31 -15.34 3.11
C ALA A 15 -6.52 -15.56 1.60
N GLU A 16 -7.03 -16.74 1.20
CA GLU A 16 -7.39 -17.02 -0.19
C GLU A 16 -8.46 -16.07 -0.72
N THR A 17 -9.50 -15.78 0.07
CA THR A 17 -10.53 -14.78 -0.30
C THR A 17 -9.93 -13.41 -0.51
N VAL A 18 -9.08 -12.94 0.40
CA VAL A 18 -8.41 -11.64 0.28
C VAL A 18 -7.60 -11.54 -1.00
N LEU A 19 -6.75 -12.53 -1.28
CA LEU A 19 -5.94 -12.56 -2.50
C LEU A 19 -6.80 -12.65 -3.77
N THR A 20 -7.90 -13.41 -3.72
CA THR A 20 -8.86 -13.50 -4.84
C THR A 20 -9.48 -12.14 -5.14
N VAL A 21 -9.90 -11.40 -4.11
CA VAL A 21 -10.50 -10.07 -4.28
C VAL A 21 -9.50 -9.06 -4.82
N ILE A 22 -8.25 -9.09 -4.34
CA ILE A 22 -7.16 -8.27 -4.89
C ILE A 22 -6.95 -8.58 -6.38
N ALA A 23 -6.91 -9.86 -6.76
CA ALA A 23 -6.77 -10.25 -8.16
C ALA A 23 -7.95 -9.76 -9.01
N MET A 24 -9.19 -9.94 -8.54
CA MET A 24 -10.37 -9.43 -9.23
C MET A 24 -10.33 -7.89 -9.37
N ALA A 25 -9.85 -7.16 -8.37
CA ALA A 25 -9.72 -5.70 -8.44
C ALA A 25 -8.66 -5.23 -9.46
N ALA A 26 -7.70 -6.08 -9.82
CA ALA A 26 -6.77 -5.81 -10.90
C ALA A 26 -7.41 -5.93 -12.29
N GLU A 27 -8.53 -6.64 -12.41
CA GLU A 27 -9.22 -6.91 -13.68
C GLU A 27 -10.44 -5.99 -13.89
N GLN A 28 -11.10 -5.55 -12.82
CA GLN A 28 -12.36 -4.79 -12.89
C GLN A 28 -12.47 -3.75 -11.76
N ASN A 29 -13.44 -2.83 -11.90
CA ASN A 29 -13.72 -1.82 -10.87
C ASN A 29 -14.12 -2.50 -9.53
N PRO A 30 -13.46 -2.19 -8.40
CA PRO A 30 -13.75 -2.81 -7.09
C PRO A 30 -15.21 -2.73 -6.63
N SER A 31 -15.91 -1.64 -6.99
CA SER A 31 -17.33 -1.46 -6.65
C SER A 31 -18.23 -2.54 -7.27
N SER A 32 -17.85 -3.04 -8.46
CA SER A 32 -18.57 -4.09 -9.20
C SER A 32 -18.36 -5.52 -8.66
N ILE A 33 -17.35 -5.75 -7.80
CA ILE A 33 -17.05 -7.08 -7.27
C ILE A 33 -18.15 -7.48 -6.26
N THR A 34 -18.99 -8.45 -6.59
CA THR A 34 -20.05 -8.95 -5.70
C THR A 34 -19.57 -10.16 -4.90
N THR A 35 -20.19 -10.42 -3.73
CA THR A 35 -19.88 -11.62 -2.92
C THR A 35 -20.23 -12.91 -3.65
N ALA A 36 -21.23 -12.89 -4.54
CA ALA A 36 -21.54 -13.99 -5.43
C ALA A 36 -20.40 -14.26 -6.44
N ALA A 37 -19.87 -13.20 -7.08
CA ALA A 37 -18.74 -13.32 -8.01
C ALA A 37 -17.46 -13.80 -7.32
N ILE A 38 -17.20 -13.35 -6.09
CA ILE A 38 -16.07 -13.84 -5.27
C ILE A 38 -16.23 -15.34 -4.99
N ALA A 39 -17.41 -15.75 -4.49
CA ALA A 39 -17.68 -17.15 -4.20
C ALA A 39 -17.53 -18.03 -5.46
N GLN A 40 -18.05 -17.56 -6.59
CA GLN A 40 -17.91 -18.23 -7.89
C GLN A 40 -16.43 -18.36 -8.31
N ARG A 41 -15.63 -17.29 -8.24
CA ARG A 41 -14.20 -17.31 -8.58
C ARG A 41 -13.42 -18.29 -7.69
N MET A 42 -13.83 -18.46 -6.43
CA MET A 42 -13.24 -19.41 -5.49
C MET A 42 -13.82 -20.83 -5.57
N ASN A 43 -14.77 -21.10 -6.48
CA ASN A 43 -15.52 -22.34 -6.56
C ASN A 43 -16.20 -22.73 -5.23
N LEU A 44 -16.86 -21.75 -4.59
CA LEU A 44 -17.59 -21.87 -3.32
C LEU A 44 -19.05 -21.46 -3.49
N SER A 45 -19.91 -21.94 -2.59
CA SER A 45 -21.22 -21.33 -2.42
C SER A 45 -21.10 -19.98 -1.71
N GLN A 46 -22.02 -19.05 -2.00
CA GLN A 46 -22.06 -17.77 -1.30
C GLN A 46 -22.26 -17.94 0.21
N GLY A 47 -23.03 -18.95 0.63
CA GLY A 47 -23.19 -19.32 2.04
C GLY A 47 -21.88 -19.79 2.69
N ALA A 48 -21.01 -20.51 1.96
CA ALA A 48 -19.69 -20.89 2.47
C ALA A 48 -18.76 -19.68 2.64
N LEU A 49 -18.82 -18.69 1.73
CA LEU A 49 -18.11 -17.42 1.89
C LEU A 49 -18.59 -16.67 3.14
N PHE A 50 -19.90 -16.62 3.37
CA PHE A 50 -20.49 -15.93 4.51
C PHE A 50 -20.15 -16.55 5.87
N ARG A 51 -19.74 -17.83 5.93
CA ARG A 51 -19.20 -18.43 7.16
C ARG A 51 -17.89 -17.79 7.61
N HIS A 52 -17.13 -17.20 6.68
CA HIS A 52 -15.85 -16.55 6.96
C HIS A 52 -15.99 -15.03 7.02
N PHE A 53 -16.87 -14.43 6.22
CA PHE A 53 -17.05 -12.98 6.16
C PHE A 53 -18.53 -12.64 6.20
N PRO A 54 -19.05 -11.96 7.23
CA PRO A 54 -20.49 -11.72 7.37
C PRO A 54 -21.07 -10.83 6.27
N ASN A 55 -20.25 -9.99 5.63
CA ASN A 55 -20.66 -9.07 4.57
C ASN A 55 -19.46 -8.68 3.68
N LYS A 56 -19.71 -7.86 2.64
CA LYS A 56 -18.66 -7.36 1.73
C LYS A 56 -17.66 -6.43 2.44
N GLU A 57 -18.13 -5.62 3.39
CA GLU A 57 -17.27 -4.69 4.15
C GLU A 57 -16.19 -5.45 4.94
N ALA A 58 -16.55 -6.55 5.61
CA ALA A 58 -15.61 -7.40 6.33
C ALA A 58 -14.53 -8.05 5.43
N ILE A 59 -14.84 -8.27 4.14
CA ILE A 59 -13.84 -8.71 3.16
C ILE A 59 -12.88 -7.56 2.85
N PHE A 60 -13.40 -6.35 2.67
CA PHE A 60 -12.61 -5.16 2.37
C PHE A 60 -11.72 -4.78 3.55
N GLU A 61 -12.23 -4.82 4.78
CA GLU A 61 -11.43 -4.65 6.00
C GLU A 61 -10.27 -5.66 6.05
N ALA A 62 -10.52 -6.94 5.73
CA ALA A 62 -9.48 -7.96 5.69
C ALA A 62 -8.44 -7.69 4.59
N VAL A 63 -8.85 -7.14 3.45
CA VAL A 63 -7.91 -6.68 2.41
C VAL A 63 -7.05 -5.53 2.93
N ILE A 64 -7.64 -4.49 3.55
CA ILE A 64 -6.87 -3.36 4.09
C ILE A 64 -5.90 -3.83 5.19
N ASN A 65 -6.33 -4.76 6.05
CA ASN A 65 -5.47 -5.33 7.06
C ASN A 65 -4.28 -6.09 6.45
N TRP A 66 -4.54 -6.95 5.46
CA TRP A 66 -3.49 -7.68 4.74
C TRP A 66 -2.50 -6.73 4.06
N VAL A 67 -3.00 -5.66 3.43
CA VAL A 67 -2.16 -4.62 2.82
C VAL A 67 -1.30 -3.96 3.89
N ALA A 68 -1.90 -3.52 5.00
CA ALA A 68 -1.20 -2.84 6.07
C ALA A 68 -0.08 -3.70 6.69
N GLU A 69 -0.36 -4.96 6.99
CA GLU A 69 0.64 -5.90 7.52
C GLU A 69 1.82 -6.07 6.56
N ARG A 70 1.54 -6.29 5.27
CA ARG A 70 2.57 -6.55 4.27
C ARG A 70 3.41 -5.31 3.97
N ILE A 71 2.79 -4.17 3.71
CA ILE A 71 3.54 -2.97 3.34
C ILE A 71 4.35 -2.45 4.53
N LEU A 72 3.78 -2.41 5.73
CA LEU A 72 4.50 -1.89 6.90
C LEU A 72 5.64 -2.82 7.30
N SER A 73 5.45 -4.14 7.21
CA SER A 73 6.55 -5.08 7.44
C SER A 73 7.69 -4.88 6.45
N ARG A 74 7.40 -4.72 5.14
CA ARG A 74 8.45 -4.48 4.14
C ARG A 74 9.15 -3.14 4.36
N VAL A 75 8.41 -2.10 4.75
CA VAL A 75 8.98 -0.79 5.11
C VAL A 75 9.89 -0.90 6.32
N ASP A 76 9.46 -1.60 7.37
CA ASP A 76 10.27 -1.81 8.58
C ASP A 76 11.58 -2.55 8.26
N THR A 77 11.52 -3.59 7.42
CA THR A 77 12.71 -4.30 6.92
C THR A 77 13.62 -3.37 6.12
N ALA A 78 13.08 -2.63 5.14
CA ALA A 78 13.84 -1.70 4.31
C ALA A 78 14.55 -0.61 5.11
N ILE A 79 13.95 -0.16 6.22
CA ILE A 79 14.58 0.80 7.14
C ILE A 79 15.71 0.12 7.92
N SER A 80 15.48 -1.08 8.47
CA SER A 80 16.44 -1.77 9.34
C SER A 80 17.70 -2.28 8.62
N GLU A 81 17.59 -2.61 7.33
CA GLU A 81 18.70 -3.18 6.54
C GLU A 81 19.53 -2.12 5.81
N ALA A 82 19.07 -0.87 5.79
CA ALA A 82 19.76 0.21 5.11
C ALA A 82 20.97 0.72 5.90
N SER A 83 22.01 1.13 5.17
CA SER A 83 23.26 1.61 5.77
C SER A 83 23.18 3.04 6.32
N ASN A 84 22.22 3.84 5.85
CA ASN A 84 21.99 5.21 6.28
C ASN A 84 20.55 5.68 5.96
N PRO A 85 20.06 6.76 6.59
CA PRO A 85 18.74 7.34 6.33
C PRO A 85 18.41 7.63 4.86
N ALA A 86 19.36 8.13 4.06
CA ALA A 86 19.12 8.37 2.63
C ALA A 86 18.84 7.07 1.87
N ALA A 87 19.65 6.03 2.12
CA ALA A 87 19.48 4.70 1.54
C ALA A 87 18.18 4.03 2.02
N ALA A 88 17.81 4.23 3.29
CA ALA A 88 16.56 3.75 3.85
C ALA A 88 15.34 4.38 3.15
N LEU A 89 15.33 5.70 2.95
CA LEU A 89 14.24 6.37 2.21
C LEU A 89 14.11 5.82 0.78
N GLN A 90 15.25 5.57 0.12
CA GLN A 90 15.27 4.97 -1.21
C GLN A 90 14.68 3.56 -1.19
N ALA A 91 15.13 2.72 -0.25
CA ALA A 91 14.67 1.35 -0.11
C ALA A 91 13.18 1.29 0.19
N VAL A 92 12.67 2.15 1.09
CA VAL A 92 11.25 2.30 1.41
C VAL A 92 10.45 2.69 0.17
N PHE A 93 10.93 3.67 -0.61
CA PHE A 93 10.27 4.12 -1.82
C PHE A 93 10.13 2.98 -2.85
N MET A 94 11.25 2.35 -3.20
CA MET A 94 11.27 1.26 -4.19
C MET A 94 10.46 0.04 -3.73
N THR A 95 10.53 -0.29 -2.44
CA THR A 95 9.76 -1.39 -1.84
C THR A 95 8.26 -1.16 -1.97
N HIS A 96 7.78 0.07 -1.75
CA HIS A 96 6.38 0.40 -1.94
C HIS A 96 5.98 0.28 -3.41
N ILE A 97 6.79 0.82 -4.31
CA ILE A 97 6.57 0.75 -5.76
C ILE A 97 6.46 -0.71 -6.24
N HIS A 98 7.39 -1.58 -5.81
CA HIS A 98 7.32 -3.00 -6.13
C HIS A 98 6.07 -3.67 -5.55
N PHE A 99 5.71 -3.39 -4.30
CA PHE A 99 4.52 -3.96 -3.68
C PHE A 99 3.23 -3.64 -4.46
N VAL A 100 3.03 -2.40 -4.90
CA VAL A 100 1.83 -2.04 -5.67
C VAL A 100 1.89 -2.55 -7.12
N SER A 101 3.09 -2.71 -7.69
CA SER A 101 3.28 -3.34 -9.00
C SER A 101 2.99 -4.84 -8.96
N GLU A 102 3.34 -5.54 -7.87
CA GLU A 102 3.02 -6.95 -7.63
C GLU A 102 1.52 -7.16 -7.39
N HIS A 103 0.82 -6.13 -6.90
CA HIS A 103 -0.58 -6.19 -6.49
C HIS A 103 -1.42 -5.02 -7.05
N PRO A 104 -1.61 -4.91 -8.37
CA PRO A 104 -2.28 -3.77 -9.01
C PRO A 104 -3.74 -3.56 -8.59
N GLY A 105 -4.40 -4.58 -8.02
CA GLY A 105 -5.73 -4.44 -7.44
C GLY A 105 -5.76 -3.66 -6.12
N VAL A 106 -4.67 -3.67 -5.34
CA VAL A 106 -4.55 -2.95 -4.07
C VAL A 106 -4.80 -1.44 -4.22
N PRO A 107 -4.07 -0.71 -5.09
CA PRO A 107 -4.30 0.72 -5.26
C PRO A 107 -5.71 1.02 -5.78
N ARG A 108 -6.26 0.19 -6.67
CA ARG A 108 -7.65 0.36 -7.17
C ARG A 108 -8.66 0.25 -6.04
N MET A 109 -8.51 -0.74 -5.15
CA MET A 109 -9.38 -0.91 -3.99
C MET A 109 -9.27 0.26 -3.01
N LEU A 110 -8.04 0.67 -2.66
CA LEU A 110 -7.80 1.78 -1.75
C LEU A 110 -8.38 3.10 -2.28
N PHE A 111 -8.11 3.45 -3.54
CA PHE A 111 -8.65 4.69 -4.12
C PHE A 111 -10.17 4.64 -4.27
N GLY A 112 -10.76 3.50 -4.63
CA GLY A 112 -12.20 3.33 -4.66
C GLY A 112 -12.84 3.58 -3.29
N GLU A 113 -12.22 3.06 -2.22
CA GLU A 113 -12.71 3.27 -0.86
C GLU A 113 -12.63 4.74 -0.43
N LEU A 114 -11.59 5.46 -0.85
CA LEU A 114 -11.40 6.87 -0.50
C LEU A 114 -12.47 7.79 -1.10
N GLN A 115 -13.13 7.38 -2.20
CA GLN A 115 -14.22 8.13 -2.84
C GLN A 115 -15.52 8.15 -2.01
N HIS A 116 -15.68 7.27 -1.01
CA HIS A 116 -16.85 7.30 -0.15
C HIS A 116 -16.89 8.58 0.69
N ALA A 117 -17.97 9.37 0.56
CA ALA A 117 -18.17 10.59 1.33
C ALA A 117 -18.30 10.33 2.85
N ARG A 118 -18.83 9.16 3.22
CA ARG A 118 -18.92 8.72 4.61
C ARG A 118 -17.64 8.02 5.06
N LEU A 119 -17.38 8.08 6.37
CA LEU A 119 -16.29 7.37 7.00
C LEU A 119 -16.67 5.91 7.30
N THR A 120 -16.44 5.03 6.32
CA THR A 120 -16.60 3.57 6.44
C THR A 120 -15.50 2.96 7.33
N ALA A 121 -15.66 1.70 7.75
CA ALA A 121 -14.61 1.01 8.51
C ALA A 121 -13.31 0.83 7.68
N PRO A 122 -13.36 0.37 6.41
CA PRO A 122 -12.15 0.29 5.57
C PRO A 122 -11.46 1.65 5.38
N LYS A 123 -12.20 2.76 5.23
CA LYS A 123 -11.62 4.10 5.12
C LYS A 123 -10.87 4.52 6.39
N ARG A 124 -11.39 4.22 7.59
CA ARG A 124 -10.66 4.44 8.85
C ARG A 124 -9.39 3.61 8.94
N MET A 125 -9.44 2.36 8.50
CA MET A 125 -8.26 1.50 8.47
C MET A 125 -7.18 2.03 7.49
N ALA A 126 -7.59 2.54 6.33
CA ALA A 126 -6.68 3.19 5.38
C ALA A 126 -6.05 4.47 5.97
N GLN A 127 -6.81 5.29 6.70
CA GLN A 127 -6.26 6.45 7.43
C GLN A 127 -5.22 6.02 8.47
N SER A 128 -5.51 4.97 9.25
CA SER A 128 -4.57 4.42 10.23
C SER A 128 -3.30 3.90 9.57
N LEU A 129 -3.42 3.21 8.42
CA LEU A 129 -2.29 2.75 7.63
C LEU A 129 -1.40 3.93 7.20
N ILE A 130 -1.99 4.98 6.61
CA ILE A 130 -1.23 6.17 6.17
C ILE A 130 -0.54 6.84 7.35
N ALA A 131 -1.21 7.01 8.49
CA ALA A 131 -0.61 7.61 9.69
C ALA A 131 0.57 6.77 10.23
N ARG A 132 0.43 5.44 10.26
CA ARG A 132 1.51 4.51 10.68
C ARG A 132 2.70 4.54 9.73
N TYR A 133 2.45 4.71 8.43
CA TYR A 133 3.50 4.87 7.43
C TYR A 133 4.22 6.21 7.62
N ALA A 134 3.47 7.32 7.71
CA ALA A 134 4.01 8.66 7.92
C ALA A 134 4.84 8.75 9.21
N HIS A 135 4.43 8.06 10.27
CA HIS A 135 5.20 7.99 11.52
C HIS A 135 6.60 7.37 11.33
N ARG A 136 6.72 6.31 10.54
CA ARG A 136 8.02 5.69 10.21
C ARG A 136 8.91 6.64 9.41
N LEU A 137 8.31 7.32 8.42
CA LEU A 137 9.02 8.33 7.64
C LEU A 137 9.49 9.49 8.50
N HIS A 138 8.65 9.97 9.43
CA HIS A 138 9.00 11.04 10.34
C HIS A 138 10.24 10.68 11.16
N HIS A 139 10.25 9.50 11.81
CA HIS A 139 11.43 9.03 12.56
C HIS A 139 12.67 8.90 11.69
N LEU A 140 12.51 8.38 10.46
CA LEU A 140 13.63 8.22 9.53
C LEU A 140 14.22 9.56 9.08
N ILE A 141 13.35 10.53 8.80
CA ILE A 141 13.75 11.89 8.39
C ILE A 141 14.43 12.60 9.56
N GLU A 142 13.90 12.53 10.78
CA GLU A 142 14.55 13.11 11.96
C GLU A 142 15.91 12.47 12.25
N ALA A 143 16.04 11.15 12.06
CA ALA A 143 17.34 10.49 12.17
C ALA A 143 18.35 11.00 11.12
N GLY A 144 17.91 11.20 9.88
CA GLY A 144 18.77 11.78 8.83
C GLY A 144 19.13 13.25 9.07
N LYS A 145 18.25 14.04 9.70
CA LYS A 145 18.55 15.42 10.16
C LYS A 145 19.60 15.40 11.27
N ALA A 146 19.42 14.55 12.28
CA ALA A 146 20.38 14.41 13.38
C ALA A 146 21.76 13.90 12.91
N GLY A 147 21.79 13.04 11.88
CA GLY A 147 23.02 12.56 11.24
C GLY A 147 23.66 13.52 10.24
N GLY A 148 23.04 14.69 9.97
CA GLY A 148 23.53 15.67 9.00
C GLY A 148 23.39 15.26 7.53
N GLU A 149 22.67 14.19 7.23
CA GLU A 149 22.42 13.73 5.86
C GLU A 149 21.29 14.51 5.17
N PHE A 150 20.32 14.98 5.94
CA PHE A 150 19.22 15.82 5.48
C PHE A 150 19.31 17.20 6.09
N SER A 151 18.73 18.19 5.43
CA SER A 151 18.77 19.56 5.95
C SER A 151 18.07 19.65 7.31
N PHE A 152 18.73 20.31 8.27
CA PHE A 152 18.16 20.56 9.60
C PHE A 152 16.89 21.42 9.56
N THR A 153 16.74 22.28 8.55
CA THR A 153 15.57 23.16 8.36
C THR A 153 14.41 22.48 7.63
N LEU A 154 14.55 21.22 7.24
CA LEU A 154 13.51 20.47 6.56
C LEU A 154 12.27 20.32 7.46
N ASP A 155 11.11 20.69 6.91
CA ASP A 155 9.81 20.35 7.47
C ASP A 155 9.55 18.86 7.26
N THR A 156 9.65 18.10 8.35
CA THR A 156 9.53 16.65 8.36
C THR A 156 8.13 16.16 8.03
N GLU A 157 7.10 16.88 8.47
CA GLU A 157 5.70 16.50 8.22
C GLU A 157 5.36 16.70 6.74
N ALA A 158 5.75 17.84 6.17
CA ALA A 158 5.59 18.11 4.75
C ALA A 158 6.41 17.13 3.89
N ALA A 159 7.66 16.83 4.27
CA ALA A 159 8.50 15.87 3.56
C ALA A 159 7.90 14.45 3.57
N ALA A 160 7.43 13.95 4.71
CA ALA A 160 6.77 12.66 4.80
C ALA A 160 5.47 12.61 3.96
N SER A 161 4.69 13.70 4.00
CA SER A 161 3.46 13.83 3.22
C SER A 161 3.72 13.82 1.71
N LEU A 162 4.71 14.59 1.24
CA LEU A 162 5.11 14.64 -0.17
C LEU A 162 5.73 13.32 -0.64
N PHE A 163 6.48 12.62 0.23
CA PHE A 163 6.99 11.29 -0.07
C PHE A 163 5.85 10.31 -0.37
N ILE A 164 4.85 10.22 0.52
CA ILE A 164 3.66 9.36 0.30
C ILE A 164 2.87 9.84 -0.92
N GLY A 165 2.66 11.14 -1.05
CA GLY A 165 1.92 11.76 -2.15
C GLY A 165 2.55 11.49 -3.51
N SER A 166 3.88 11.46 -3.61
CA SER A 166 4.58 11.14 -4.85
C SER A 166 4.38 9.69 -5.30
N ILE A 167 4.37 8.73 -4.37
CA ILE A 167 4.04 7.33 -4.66
C ILE A 167 2.59 7.24 -5.15
N GLN A 168 1.66 7.87 -4.44
CA GLN A 168 0.24 7.91 -4.84
C GLN A 168 0.05 8.55 -6.21
N GLY A 169 0.79 9.63 -6.51
CA GLY A 169 0.77 10.32 -7.79
C GLY A 169 1.26 9.43 -8.93
N LEU A 170 2.37 8.71 -8.75
CA LEU A 170 2.87 7.77 -9.75
C LEU A 170 1.91 6.59 -9.97
N VAL A 171 1.31 6.07 -8.90
CA VAL A 171 0.29 5.02 -9.00
C VAL A 171 -0.93 5.53 -9.76
N MET A 172 -1.40 6.74 -9.46
CA MET A 172 -2.51 7.36 -10.19
C MET A 172 -2.18 7.51 -11.67
N GLN A 173 -0.98 7.98 -12.02
CA GLN A 173 -0.53 8.10 -13.41
C GLN A 173 -0.46 6.74 -14.12
N SER A 174 0.08 5.71 -13.46
CA SER A 174 0.11 4.34 -13.98
C SER A 174 -1.29 3.80 -14.25
N LEU A 175 -2.26 4.07 -13.36
CA LEU A 175 -3.66 3.69 -13.57
C LEU A 175 -4.33 4.50 -14.69
N LEU A 176 -4.02 5.79 -14.83
CA LEU A 176 -4.56 6.64 -15.91
C LEU A 176 -4.03 6.25 -17.29
N LEU A 177 -2.79 5.76 -17.35
CA LEU A 177 -2.14 5.31 -18.58
C LEU A 177 -2.43 3.83 -18.90
N ASP A 178 -3.08 3.10 -17.98
CA ASP A 178 -3.22 1.64 -18.01
C ASP A 178 -1.88 0.92 -18.27
N ASP A 179 -0.78 1.48 -17.74
CA ASP A 179 0.58 0.95 -17.88
C ASP A 179 1.22 0.69 -16.50
N PRO A 180 1.27 -0.57 -16.04
CA PRO A 180 1.89 -0.91 -14.76
C PRO A 180 3.42 -0.68 -14.78
N ASN A 181 4.07 -0.71 -15.95
CA ASN A 181 5.51 -0.51 -16.05
C ASN A 181 5.90 0.96 -15.86
N TYR A 182 4.97 1.89 -16.11
CA TYR A 182 5.18 3.32 -15.92
C TYR A 182 5.68 3.63 -14.50
N LEU A 183 5.04 3.05 -13.48
CA LEU A 183 5.37 3.26 -12.08
C LEU A 183 6.83 2.87 -11.79
N VAL A 184 7.22 1.65 -12.16
CA VAL A 184 8.56 1.10 -11.92
C VAL A 184 9.62 1.89 -12.68
N ALA A 185 9.32 2.30 -13.92
CA ALA A 185 10.22 3.10 -14.74
C ALA A 185 10.44 4.52 -14.21
N GLN A 186 9.40 5.18 -13.67
CA GLN A 186 9.50 6.56 -13.17
C GLN A 186 10.01 6.65 -11.74
N ALA A 187 9.84 5.60 -10.93
CA ALA A 187 10.17 5.63 -9.51
C ALA A 187 11.61 6.11 -9.19
N PRO A 188 12.68 5.63 -9.86
CA PRO A 188 14.04 6.12 -9.60
C PRO A 188 14.21 7.62 -9.85
N ARG A 189 13.55 8.15 -10.90
CA ARG A 189 13.63 9.57 -11.27
C ARG A 189 12.88 10.44 -10.28
N ALA A 190 11.67 10.02 -9.88
CA ALA A 190 10.87 10.72 -8.88
C ALA A 190 11.59 10.75 -7.52
N PHE A 191 12.13 9.61 -7.07
CA PHE A 191 12.89 9.55 -5.83
C PHE A 191 14.15 10.43 -5.88
N GLY A 192 14.88 10.45 -7.00
CA GLY A 192 16.04 11.32 -7.17
C GLY A 192 15.74 12.82 -7.04
N LEU A 193 14.53 13.25 -7.42
CA LEU A 193 14.08 14.64 -7.17
C LEU A 193 13.80 14.89 -5.69
N ILE A 194 13.10 13.96 -5.03
CA ILE A 194 12.79 14.05 -3.60
C ILE A 194 14.07 14.09 -2.77
N LEU A 195 15.03 13.21 -3.06
CA LEU A 195 16.29 13.12 -2.32
C LEU A 195 17.11 14.42 -2.44
N ARG A 196 17.17 15.01 -3.63
CA ARG A 196 17.81 16.32 -3.81
C ARG A 196 17.13 17.40 -2.99
N ALA A 197 15.80 17.50 -3.07
CA ALA A 197 15.04 18.51 -2.31
C ALA A 197 15.25 18.39 -0.79
N ILE A 198 15.31 17.17 -0.26
CA ILE A 198 15.53 16.89 1.16
C ILE A 198 16.97 17.20 1.61
N LYS A 199 17.95 17.07 0.71
CA LYS A 199 19.36 17.39 0.96
C LYS A 199 19.70 18.88 0.78
N GLU A 200 19.09 19.56 -0.18
CA GLU A 200 19.51 20.88 -0.69
C GLU A 200 19.04 22.09 0.13
N ALA A 201 18.42 21.94 1.30
CA ALA A 201 17.93 23.09 2.08
C ALA A 201 19.03 23.88 2.84
N HIS A 202 20.17 24.13 2.18
CA HIS A 202 21.10 25.25 2.41
C HIS A 202 21.60 25.79 1.07
N SER A 203 20.81 26.69 0.47
CA SER A 203 21.26 27.70 -0.50
C SER A 203 20.28 28.88 -0.50
N CYS A 204 19.94 29.42 0.68
CA CYS A 204 19.54 30.83 0.74
C CYS A 204 20.81 31.61 1.06
N ASN A 205 21.36 32.20 0.00
CA ASN A 205 22.45 33.16 0.03
C ASN A 205 22.08 34.35 0.94
N ASP A 206 23.10 34.87 1.64
CA ASP A 206 23.09 36.16 2.35
C ASP A 206 22.58 37.33 1.49
#